data_AF-A0A945F204-F1
#
_entry.id   AF-A0A945F204-F1
#
_cell.length_a   1.000
_cell.length_b   1.000
_cell.length_c   1.000
_cell.angle_alpha   90.00
_cell.angle_beta   90.00
_cell.angle_gamma   90.00
#
_symmetry.space_group_name_H-M   'P 1'
#
loop_
_entity.id
_entity.type
_entity.pdbx_description
1 polymer ?
#
loop_
_entity_poly.entity_id
_entity_poly.type
_entity_poly.pdbx_seq_one_letter_code
_entity_poly.pdbx_strand_id
1 'polypeptide(L)'
;MKIKHFPLYFLLVLFSSSLLAQKSEKRMSYERLKALKINFIIEQVDLNTEEESFVWSAFEKHESDVRKQYHKKMRKLRHTKFKDTEDLNESQAAVALDSIYYLRTLKEELDQAFLKTLKTKLTAKQVLEIHIAEEQFHRKMVHRSRERKNIP
;
A
#
# COMPACT_ATOMS: atom_id res chain seq x y z
N MET A 1 -2.20 61.58 -18.19
CA MET A 1 -2.77 60.26 -18.54
C MET A 1 -2.62 59.32 -17.35
N LYS A 2 -3.72 58.94 -16.68
CA LYS A 2 -3.67 57.96 -15.58
C LYS A 2 -3.82 56.56 -16.17
N ILE A 3 -2.71 55.83 -16.28
CA ILE A 3 -2.71 54.46 -16.77
C ILE A 3 -3.44 53.60 -15.73
N LYS A 4 -4.55 52.97 -16.13
CA LYS A 4 -5.30 52.07 -15.26
C LYS A 4 -4.51 50.77 -15.13
N HIS A 5 -3.74 50.63 -14.06
CA HIS A 5 -2.96 49.42 -13.74
C HIS A 5 -3.82 48.27 -13.16
N PHE A 6 -5.15 48.42 -13.12
CA PHE A 6 -6.09 47.43 -12.60
C PHE A 6 -5.94 46.01 -13.18
N PRO A 7 -5.75 45.80 -14.51
CA PRO A 7 -5.55 44.46 -15.04
C PRO A 7 -4.19 43.86 -14.64
N LEU A 8 -3.18 44.69 -14.37
CA LEU A 8 -1.86 44.25 -13.93
C LEU A 8 -1.92 43.65 -12.51
N TYR A 9 -2.65 44.29 -11.60
CA TYR A 9 -2.86 43.78 -10.24
C TYR A 9 -3.67 42.48 -10.23
N PHE A 10 -4.68 42.35 -11.10
CA PHE A 10 -5.46 41.12 -11.22
C PHE A 10 -4.61 39.93 -11.72
N LEU A 11 -3.71 40.19 -12.68
CA LEU A 11 -2.81 39.17 -13.23
C LEU A 11 -1.74 38.74 -12.20
N LEU A 12 -1.30 39.66 -11.33
CA LEU A 12 -0.34 39.40 -10.25
C LEU A 12 -0.94 38.54 -9.12
N VAL A 13 -2.24 38.69 -8.83
CA VAL A 13 -2.97 37.86 -7.86
C VAL A 13 -3.21 36.43 -8.37
N LEU A 14 -3.43 36.26 -9.69
CA LEU A 14 -3.56 34.94 -10.29
C LEU A 14 -2.22 34.19 -10.28
N PHE A 15 -1.10 34.89 -10.51
CA PHE A 15 0.23 34.29 -10.50
C PHE A 15 0.68 33.84 -9.10
N SER A 16 0.32 34.57 -8.03
CA SER A 16 0.71 34.20 -6.66
C SER A 16 0.02 32.94 -6.14
N SER A 17 -1.18 32.61 -6.63
CA SER A 17 -1.87 31.35 -6.29
C SER A 17 -1.14 30.09 -6.79
N SER A 18 -0.29 30.21 -7.81
CA SER A 18 0.50 29.08 -8.34
C SER A 18 1.69 28.69 -7.45
N LEU A 19 2.14 29.58 -6.55
CA LEU A 19 3.25 29.31 -5.63
C LEU A 19 2.85 28.42 -4.44
N LEU A 20 1.56 28.37 -4.09
CA LEU A 20 1.03 27.48 -3.04
C LEU A 20 0.86 26.03 -3.51
N ALA A 21 1.01 25.76 -4.82
CA ALA A 21 1.06 24.42 -5.38
C ALA A 21 2.45 23.78 -5.28
N GLN A 22 3.39 24.37 -4.51
CA GLN A 22 4.70 23.80 -4.26
C GLN A 22 4.57 22.36 -3.77
N LYS A 23 4.97 21.49 -4.68
CA LYS A 23 4.94 20.03 -4.68
C LYS A 23 5.76 19.48 -3.52
N SER A 24 5.21 19.49 -2.31
CA SER A 24 5.59 18.45 -1.34
C SER A 24 5.24 17.13 -2.01
N GLU A 25 6.21 16.25 -2.20
CA GLU A 25 5.99 14.94 -2.80
C GLU A 25 5.06 14.16 -1.88
N LYS A 26 3.74 14.30 -2.10
CA LYS A 26 2.72 13.78 -1.19
C LYS A 26 2.86 12.26 -1.21
N ARG A 27 3.38 11.70 -0.11
CA ARG A 27 3.55 10.26 0.05
C ARG A 27 2.22 9.57 -0.31
N MET A 28 2.30 8.54 -1.14
CA MET A 28 1.13 7.77 -1.57
C MET A 28 0.37 7.27 -0.33
N SER A 29 -0.93 7.57 -0.24
CA SER A 29 -1.76 7.09 0.86
C SER A 29 -1.97 5.58 0.75
N TYR A 30 -2.24 4.94 1.89
CA TYR A 30 -2.54 3.51 1.91
C TYR A 30 -3.79 3.18 1.08
N GLU A 31 -4.88 3.97 1.22
CA GLU A 31 -6.10 3.75 0.45
C GLU A 31 -5.86 3.83 -1.06
N ARG A 32 -5.03 4.78 -1.51
CA ARG A 32 -4.66 4.90 -2.91
C ARG A 32 -3.82 3.72 -3.38
N LEU A 33 -2.85 3.27 -2.58
CA LEU A 33 -2.03 2.11 -2.92
C LEU A 33 -2.86 0.83 -3.00
N LYS A 34 -3.78 0.63 -2.06
CA LYS A 34 -4.72 -0.50 -2.03
C LYS A 34 -5.60 -0.51 -3.28
N ALA A 35 -6.26 0.62 -3.59
CA ALA A 35 -7.09 0.72 -4.79
C ALA A 35 -6.28 0.46 -6.07
N LEU A 36 -5.06 1.01 -6.18
CA LEU A 36 -4.16 0.74 -7.30
C LEU A 36 -3.78 -0.74 -7.42
N LYS A 37 -3.55 -1.43 -6.30
CA LYS A 37 -3.27 -2.87 -6.28
C LYS A 37 -4.48 -3.65 -6.81
N ILE A 38 -5.67 -3.40 -6.25
CA ILE A 38 -6.88 -4.15 -6.61
C ILE A 38 -7.25 -3.93 -8.07
N ASN A 39 -7.23 -2.69 -8.56
CA ASN A 39 -7.45 -2.37 -9.97
C ASN A 39 -6.46 -3.12 -10.88
N PHE A 40 -5.16 -3.07 -10.53
CA PHE A 40 -4.14 -3.75 -11.31
C PHE A 40 -4.40 -5.25 -11.40
N ILE A 41 -4.82 -5.89 -10.30
CA ILE A 41 -5.10 -7.34 -10.29
C ILE A 41 -6.32 -7.66 -11.15
N ILE A 42 -7.42 -6.92 -10.99
CA ILE A 42 -8.64 -7.13 -11.78
C ILE A 42 -8.35 -6.99 -13.28
N GLU A 43 -7.54 -6.00 -13.68
CA GLU A 43 -7.14 -5.80 -15.07
C GLU A 43 -6.30 -6.96 -15.66
N GLN A 44 -5.72 -7.84 -14.84
CA GLN A 44 -4.88 -8.96 -15.30
C GLN A 44 -5.63 -10.30 -15.37
N VAL A 45 -6.86 -10.36 -14.88
CA VAL A 45 -7.60 -11.62 -14.73
C VAL A 45 -8.92 -11.50 -15.48
N ASP A 46 -9.26 -12.51 -16.25
CA ASP A 46 -10.54 -12.55 -16.97
C ASP A 46 -11.66 -12.87 -15.97
N LEU A 47 -12.31 -11.81 -15.49
CA LEU A 47 -13.38 -11.84 -14.51
C LEU A 47 -14.65 -11.24 -15.13
N ASN A 48 -15.79 -11.85 -14.86
CA ASN A 48 -17.07 -11.20 -15.16
C ASN A 48 -17.41 -10.14 -14.08
N THR A 49 -18.40 -9.30 -14.34
CA THR A 49 -18.77 -8.18 -13.45
C THR A 49 -19.13 -8.59 -12.02
N GLU A 50 -19.76 -9.76 -11.84
CA GLU A 50 -20.08 -10.28 -10.51
C GLU A 50 -18.81 -10.76 -9.78
N GLU A 51 -17.91 -11.41 -10.50
CA GLU A 51 -16.61 -11.86 -10.00
C GLU A 51 -15.70 -10.68 -9.63
N GLU A 52 -15.63 -9.64 -10.46
CA GLU A 52 -14.87 -8.41 -10.17
C GLU A 52 -15.35 -7.76 -8.87
N SER A 53 -16.67 -7.60 -8.72
CA SER A 53 -17.27 -7.02 -7.52
C SER A 53 -16.97 -7.86 -6.27
N PHE A 54 -17.00 -9.19 -6.43
CA PHE A 54 -16.62 -10.12 -5.37
C PHE A 54 -15.14 -10.01 -4.99
N VAL A 55 -14.24 -10.02 -5.98
CA VAL A 55 -12.79 -9.90 -5.80
C VAL A 55 -12.46 -8.59 -5.12
N TRP A 56 -13.09 -7.48 -5.55
CA TRP A 56 -12.93 -6.17 -4.91
C TRP A 56 -13.22 -6.22 -3.41
N SER A 57 -14.39 -6.74 -3.03
CA SER A 57 -14.81 -6.83 -1.64
C SER A 57 -13.91 -7.75 -0.80
N ALA A 58 -13.51 -8.90 -1.38
CA ALA A 58 -12.61 -9.83 -0.72
C ALA A 58 -11.24 -9.22 -0.45
N PHE A 59 -10.66 -8.52 -1.44
CA PHE A 59 -9.39 -7.82 -1.29
C PHE A 59 -9.48 -6.65 -0.30
N GLU A 60 -10.54 -5.85 -0.36
CA GLU A 60 -10.76 -4.71 0.53
C GLU A 60 -10.69 -5.15 2.00
N LYS A 61 -11.39 -6.24 2.32
CA LYS A 61 -11.33 -6.86 3.65
C LYS A 61 -9.94 -7.40 3.98
N HIS A 62 -9.36 -8.20 3.09
CA HIS A 62 -8.07 -8.83 3.32
C HIS A 62 -6.94 -7.80 3.55
N GLU A 63 -6.84 -6.78 2.70
CA GLU A 63 -5.84 -5.70 2.83
C GLU A 63 -6.01 -4.93 4.13
N SER A 64 -7.26 -4.61 4.52
CA SER A 64 -7.56 -3.94 5.78
C SER A 64 -7.13 -4.78 6.99
N ASP A 65 -7.44 -6.08 6.97
CA ASP A 65 -7.07 -7.03 8.03
C ASP A 65 -5.55 -7.19 8.11
N VAL A 66 -4.86 -7.43 7.00
CA VAL A 66 -3.38 -7.51 6.95
C VAL A 66 -2.74 -6.20 7.41
N ARG A 67 -3.29 -5.04 7.03
CA ARG A 67 -2.79 -3.74 7.50
C ARG A 67 -2.89 -3.62 9.02
N LYS A 68 -4.06 -3.91 9.58
CA LYS A 68 -4.35 -3.72 11.00
C LYS A 68 -3.61 -4.73 11.87
N GLN A 69 -3.66 -6.00 11.47
CA GLN A 69 -3.21 -7.12 12.28
C GLN A 69 -1.72 -7.40 12.09
N TYR A 70 -1.18 -7.20 10.89
CA TYR A 70 0.23 -7.44 10.58
C TYR A 70 1.04 -6.15 10.40
N HIS A 71 0.78 -5.35 9.36
CA HIS A 71 1.70 -4.26 8.98
C HIS A 71 1.88 -3.21 10.08
N LYS A 72 0.80 -2.76 10.73
CA LYS A 72 0.89 -1.78 11.82
C LYS A 72 1.68 -2.32 13.02
N LYS A 73 1.38 -3.56 13.45
CA LYS A 73 2.03 -4.21 14.60
C LYS A 73 3.51 -4.49 14.32
N MET A 74 3.80 -5.06 13.15
CA MET A 74 5.16 -5.34 12.70
C MET A 74 5.97 -4.04 12.54
N ARG A 75 5.38 -2.97 12.00
CA ARG A 75 6.05 -1.66 11.94
C ARG A 75 6.37 -1.12 13.33
N LYS A 76 5.44 -1.21 14.28
CA LYS A 76 5.67 -0.79 15.67
C LYS A 76 6.83 -1.59 16.28
N LEU A 77 6.81 -2.92 16.14
CA LEU A 77 7.85 -3.80 16.65
C LEU A 77 9.24 -3.43 16.11
N ARG A 78 9.37 -3.22 14.79
CA ARG A 78 10.63 -2.80 14.17
C ARG A 78 11.13 -1.47 14.72
N HIS A 79 10.25 -0.47 14.84
CA HIS A 79 10.67 0.83 15.38
C HIS A 79 11.12 0.75 16.83
N THR A 80 10.53 -0.13 17.64
CA THR A 80 10.85 -0.23 19.07
C THR A 80 11.98 -1.19 19.41
N LYS A 81 12.28 -2.17 18.55
CA LYS A 81 13.19 -3.28 18.88
C LYS A 81 14.35 -3.47 17.90
N PHE A 82 14.28 -2.95 16.67
CA PHE A 82 15.32 -3.23 15.66
C PHE A 82 16.37 -2.12 15.55
N LYS A 83 16.11 -0.94 16.14
CA LYS A 83 17.06 0.18 16.11
C LYS A 83 18.01 0.15 17.30
N ASP A 84 17.53 -0.29 18.45
CA ASP A 84 18.23 -0.21 19.73
C ASP A 84 18.53 -1.64 20.21
N THR A 85 19.08 -2.48 19.32
CA THR A 85 19.39 -3.89 19.64
C THR A 85 20.45 -4.01 20.73
N GLU A 86 21.32 -3.00 20.86
CA GLU A 86 22.35 -2.91 21.90
C GLU A 86 21.75 -2.76 23.31
N ASP A 87 20.55 -2.19 23.41
CA ASP A 87 19.84 -1.97 24.68
C ASP A 87 18.93 -3.15 25.08
N LEU A 88 18.82 -4.18 24.23
CA LEU A 88 18.00 -5.35 24.51
C LEU A 88 18.78 -6.40 25.30
N ASN A 89 18.21 -6.81 26.42
CA ASN A 89 18.66 -8.03 27.08
C ASN A 89 18.11 -9.29 26.38
N GLU A 90 18.71 -10.44 26.68
CA GLU A 90 18.37 -11.73 26.05
C GLU A 90 16.88 -12.07 26.13
N SER A 91 16.24 -11.83 27.27
CA SER A 91 14.80 -12.10 27.44
C SER A 91 13.94 -11.22 26.53
N GLN A 92 14.28 -9.93 26.41
CA GLN A 92 13.57 -9.00 25.53
C GLN A 92 13.79 -9.34 24.05
N ALA A 93 14.97 -9.83 23.69
CA ALA A 93 15.27 -10.32 22.35
C ALA A 93 14.42 -11.57 22.03
N ALA A 94 14.35 -12.55 22.94
CA ALA A 94 13.51 -13.74 22.79
C ALA A 94 12.03 -13.37 22.57
N VAL A 95 11.47 -12.49 23.41
CA VAL A 95 10.08 -12.01 23.26
C VAL A 95 9.86 -11.31 21.91
N ALA A 96 10.84 -10.55 21.43
CA ALA A 96 10.77 -9.90 20.12
C ALA A 96 10.76 -10.94 18.98
N LEU A 97 11.58 -11.99 19.07
CA LEU A 97 11.60 -13.10 18.11
C LEU A 97 10.27 -13.85 18.08
N ASP A 98 9.72 -14.20 19.26
CA ASP A 98 8.40 -14.84 19.36
C ASP A 98 7.30 -13.97 18.74
N SER A 99 7.36 -12.66 19.00
CA SER A 99 6.44 -11.69 18.40
C SER A 99 6.55 -11.64 16.87
N ILE A 100 7.77 -11.73 16.33
CA ILE A 100 7.99 -11.78 14.88
C ILE A 100 7.36 -13.04 14.30
N TYR A 101 7.61 -14.19 14.93
CA TYR A 101 7.07 -15.47 14.48
C TYR A 101 5.54 -15.45 14.50
N TYR A 102 4.94 -15.08 15.63
CA TYR A 102 3.51 -14.96 15.79
C TYR A 102 2.87 -14.06 14.70
N LEU A 103 3.44 -12.87 14.45
CA LEU A 103 2.90 -11.97 13.44
C LEU A 103 3.02 -12.53 12.02
N ARG A 104 4.10 -13.28 11.71
CA ARG A 104 4.25 -13.94 10.40
C ARG A 104 3.20 -15.03 10.22
N THR A 105 3.00 -15.88 11.24
CA THR A 105 1.96 -16.92 11.23
C THR A 105 0.58 -16.31 11.06
N LEU A 106 0.27 -15.24 11.80
CA LEU A 106 -1.02 -14.54 11.67
C LEU A 106 -1.24 -14.00 10.25
N LYS A 107 -0.18 -13.49 9.59
CA LYS A 107 -0.30 -13.06 8.19
C LYS A 107 -0.60 -14.25 7.26
N GLU A 108 0.12 -15.35 7.43
CA GLU A 108 -0.09 -16.57 6.64
C GLU A 108 -1.52 -17.09 6.79
N GLU A 109 -2.07 -17.09 8.01
CA GLU A 109 -3.47 -17.47 8.26
C GLU A 109 -4.47 -16.56 7.52
N LEU A 110 -4.23 -15.25 7.49
CA LEU A 110 -5.05 -14.29 6.74
C LEU A 110 -4.96 -14.52 5.23
N ASP A 111 -3.77 -14.82 4.72
CA ASP A 111 -3.51 -15.10 3.31
C ASP A 111 -4.21 -16.42 2.90
N GLN A 112 -4.14 -17.47 3.73
CA GLN A 112 -4.86 -18.73 3.52
C GLN A 112 -6.38 -18.57 3.57
N ALA A 113 -6.90 -17.80 4.52
CA ALA A 113 -8.33 -17.52 4.61
C ALA A 113 -8.82 -16.79 3.35
N PHE A 114 -8.05 -15.82 2.86
CA PHE A 114 -8.35 -15.09 1.63
C PHE A 114 -8.36 -16.02 0.40
N LEU A 115 -7.35 -16.89 0.24
CA LEU A 115 -7.34 -17.88 -0.83
C LEU A 115 -8.54 -18.83 -0.77
N LYS A 116 -8.95 -19.26 0.44
CA LYS A 116 -10.17 -20.06 0.62
C LYS A 116 -11.41 -19.28 0.20
N THR A 117 -11.52 -18.02 0.56
CA THR A 117 -12.62 -17.14 0.14
C THR A 117 -12.68 -17.04 -1.39
N LEU A 118 -11.57 -16.74 -2.06
CA LEU A 118 -11.55 -16.61 -3.52
C LEU A 118 -12.02 -17.89 -4.23
N LYS A 119 -11.57 -19.06 -3.76
CA LYS A 119 -11.96 -20.38 -4.29
C LYS A 119 -13.45 -20.72 -4.15
N THR A 120 -14.23 -19.95 -3.39
CA THR A 120 -15.68 -20.16 -3.27
C THR A 120 -16.46 -19.71 -4.51
N LYS A 121 -15.91 -18.76 -5.28
CA LYS A 121 -16.57 -18.21 -6.47
C LYS A 121 -15.72 -18.23 -7.73
N LEU A 122 -14.40 -18.37 -7.60
CA LEU A 122 -13.47 -18.37 -8.72
C LEU A 122 -12.92 -19.76 -9.00
N THR A 123 -12.55 -19.99 -10.26
CA THR A 123 -11.81 -21.18 -10.67
C THR A 123 -10.39 -21.15 -10.09
N ALA A 124 -9.78 -22.33 -9.90
CA ALA A 124 -8.39 -22.41 -9.42
C ALA A 124 -7.41 -21.66 -10.35
N LYS A 125 -7.69 -21.61 -11.65
CA LYS A 125 -6.90 -20.86 -12.63
C LYS A 125 -6.95 -19.35 -12.36
N GLN A 126 -8.14 -18.78 -12.21
CA GLN A 126 -8.29 -17.35 -11.90
C GLN A 126 -7.63 -17.00 -10.56
N VAL A 127 -7.76 -17.85 -9.54
CA VAL A 127 -7.09 -17.62 -8.24
C VAL A 127 -5.56 -17.63 -8.38
N LEU A 128 -5.01 -18.49 -9.23
CA LEU A 128 -3.58 -18.50 -9.53
C LEU A 128 -3.15 -17.24 -10.29
N GLU A 129 -3.93 -16.80 -11.27
CA GLU A 129 -3.67 -15.56 -12.02
C GLU A 129 -3.70 -14.34 -11.09
N ILE A 130 -4.65 -14.27 -10.16
CA ILE A 130 -4.68 -13.25 -9.09
C ILE A 130 -3.36 -13.26 -8.29
N HIS A 131 -2.91 -14.44 -7.86
CA HIS A 131 -1.67 -14.57 -7.10
C HIS A 131 -0.44 -14.08 -7.89
N ILE A 132 -0.36 -14.44 -9.17
CA ILE A 132 0.70 -13.98 -10.07
C ILE A 132 0.65 -12.46 -10.23
N ALA A 133 -0.54 -11.88 -10.42
CA ALA A 133 -0.73 -10.43 -10.56
C ALA A 133 -0.31 -9.68 -9.28
N GLU A 134 -0.60 -10.22 -8.09
CA GLU A 134 -0.12 -9.66 -6.83
C GLU A 134 1.40 -9.57 -6.76
N GLU A 135 2.10 -10.65 -7.13
CA GLU A 135 3.56 -10.64 -7.15
C GLU A 135 4.13 -9.65 -8.17
N GLN A 136 3.53 -9.58 -9.36
CA GLN A 136 3.93 -8.61 -10.39
C GLN A 136 3.75 -7.17 -9.89
N PHE A 137 2.64 -6.88 -9.22
CA PHE A 137 2.41 -5.59 -8.59
C PHE A 137 3.50 -5.29 -7.55
N HIS A 138 3.80 -6.26 -6.68
CA HIS A 138 4.85 -6.10 -5.67
C HIS A 138 6.21 -5.79 -6.31
N ARG A 139 6.62 -6.56 -7.32
CA ARG A 139 7.86 -6.33 -8.08
C ARG A 139 7.90 -4.93 -8.69
N LYS A 140 6.81 -4.49 -9.33
CA LYS A 140 6.67 -3.16 -9.93
C LYS A 140 6.79 -2.04 -8.89
N MET A 141 6.18 -2.21 -7.73
CA MET A 141 6.24 -1.24 -6.63
C MET A 141 7.65 -1.16 -6.01
N VAL A 142 8.32 -2.30 -5.83
CA VAL A 142 9.72 -2.34 -5.36
C VAL A 142 10.65 -1.67 -6.35
N HIS A 143 10.52 -1.96 -7.65
CA HIS A 143 11.33 -1.35 -8.71
C HIS A 143 11.20 0.18 -8.71
N ARG A 144 9.96 0.68 -8.75
CA ARG A 144 9.67 2.12 -8.70
C ARG A 144 10.21 2.79 -7.44
N SER A 145 10.16 2.10 -6.30
CA SER A 145 10.71 2.63 -5.05
C SER A 145 12.24 2.73 -5.07
N ARG A 146 12.93 1.83 -5.80
CA ARG A 146 14.39 1.87 -5.95
C ARG A 146 14.80 2.99 -6.91
N GLU A 147 14.13 3.12 -8.05
CA GLU A 147 14.38 4.19 -9.02
C GLU A 147 14.24 5.59 -8.40
N ARG A 148 13.20 5.82 -7.58
CA ARG A 148 13.03 7.10 -6.88
C ARG A 148 14.08 7.38 -5.81
N LYS A 149 14.68 6.33 -5.24
CA LYS A 149 15.79 6.47 -4.27
C LYS A 149 17.14 6.69 -4.95
N ASN A 150 17.24 6.35 -6.24
CA ASN A 150 18.44 6.49 -7.07
C ASN A 150 18.41 7.77 -7.94
N ILE A 151 17.59 8.76 -7.59
CA ILE A 151 17.76 10.10 -8.14
C ILE A 151 18.97 10.69 -7.42
N PRO A 152 20.06 11.08 -8.14
CA PRO A 152 21.24 11.69 -7.52
C PRO A 152 20.89 12.94 -6.72
#